data_AF-A0A9D1LE02-F1
#
_entry.id   AF-A0A9D1LE02-F1
#
_cell.length_a   1.000
_cell.length_b   1.000
_cell.length_c   1.000
_cell.angle_alpha   90.00
_cell.angle_beta   90.00
_cell.angle_gamma   90.00
#
_symmetry.space_group_name_H-M   'P 1'
#
loop_
_entity.id
_entity.type
_entity.pdbx_description
1 polymer ?
#
loop_
_entity_poly.entity_id
_entity_poly.type
_entity_poly.pdbx_seq_one_letter_code
_entity_poly.pdbx_strand_id
1 'polypeptide(L)'
;MRIAAILPILSLLLLLFGGCKAEPADAGVPRSETAPALETTTASPYDSVWVENEFTALVPRPPFTIRSFSATERRLTVLFADAQLSSLRSYRDALAEAGFTENAETQDLQVAGVTVFRYEAANAAGYTVQLFSNPGASGISIEK
;
A
#
# COMPACT_ATOMS: atom_id res chain seq x y z
N MET A 1 18.49 14.26 33.39
CA MET A 1 17.43 15.28 33.34
C MET A 1 17.73 16.25 32.21
N ARG A 2 17.25 15.98 31.00
CA ARG A 2 17.28 16.90 29.84
C ARG A 2 16.10 16.52 28.94
N ILE A 3 14.99 17.25 29.08
CA ILE A 3 13.91 17.26 28.10
C ILE A 3 13.96 18.66 27.50
N ALA A 4 14.44 18.73 26.26
CA ALA A 4 14.26 19.88 25.39
C ALA A 4 13.13 19.50 24.43
N ALA A 5 11.99 20.18 24.52
CA ALA A 5 10.95 20.14 23.51
C ALA A 5 10.55 21.59 23.22
N ILE A 6 10.89 22.00 22.00
CA ILE A 6 10.74 23.32 21.42
C ILE A 6 9.42 23.37 20.65
N LEU A 7 8.66 24.43 20.95
CA LEU A 7 7.65 25.17 20.19
C LEU A 7 6.51 24.45 19.45
N PRO A 8 5.27 24.96 19.63
CA PRO A 8 4.16 24.68 18.74
C PRO A 8 3.74 25.92 17.92
N ILE A 9 3.15 25.63 16.75
CA ILE A 9 1.97 26.29 16.16
C ILE A 9 2.15 27.56 15.28
N LEU A 10 1.39 27.49 14.18
CA LEU A 10 0.78 28.56 13.37
C LEU A 10 1.67 29.28 12.35
N SER A 11 1.38 28.99 11.07
CA SER A 11 1.22 30.06 10.10
C SER A 11 0.14 29.70 9.10
N LEU A 12 -0.97 30.41 9.30
CA LEU A 12 -2.06 30.71 8.39
C LEU A 12 -1.51 31.41 7.13
N LEU A 13 -1.86 30.94 5.94
CA LEU A 13 -1.74 31.75 4.73
C LEU A 13 -3.07 31.69 3.96
N LEU A 14 -3.74 32.84 3.98
CA LEU A 14 -4.93 33.20 3.25
C LEU A 14 -4.51 33.95 1.96
N LEU A 15 -5.40 33.96 0.94
CA LEU A 15 -5.52 34.94 -0.17
C LEU A 15 -4.54 34.75 -1.36
N LEU A 16 -4.85 34.95 -2.65
CA LEU A 16 -5.94 35.50 -3.49
C LEU A 16 -5.74 34.87 -4.91
N PHE A 17 -6.71 34.78 -5.82
CA PHE A 17 -7.14 35.73 -6.86
C PHE A 17 -8.09 34.90 -7.76
N GLY A 18 -9.20 35.33 -8.35
CA GLY A 18 -9.61 36.64 -8.83
C GLY A 18 -10.07 36.48 -10.29
N GLY A 19 -11.33 36.80 -10.61
CA GLY A 19 -11.75 37.23 -11.95
C GLY A 19 -12.47 36.21 -12.87
N CYS A 20 -13.80 36.19 -12.82
CA CYS A 20 -14.68 35.75 -13.91
C CYS A 20 -15.10 36.95 -14.78
N LYS A 21 -14.90 36.88 -16.11
CA LYS A 21 -15.58 37.64 -17.19
C LYS A 21 -14.99 37.21 -18.55
N ALA A 22 -15.65 37.01 -19.69
CA ALA A 22 -17.02 36.75 -20.14
C ALA A 22 -16.95 36.24 -21.62
N GLU A 23 -17.97 35.50 -22.05
CA GLU A 23 -18.51 35.05 -23.38
C GLU A 23 -18.28 35.89 -24.67
N PRO A 24 -18.81 35.50 -25.87
CA PRO A 24 -19.05 34.18 -26.49
C PRO A 24 -18.72 34.10 -28.02
N ALA A 25 -19.02 32.93 -28.61
CA ALA A 25 -19.46 32.62 -29.99
C ALA A 25 -18.43 32.49 -31.13
N ASP A 26 -18.34 31.27 -31.70
CA ASP A 26 -18.70 31.06 -33.11
C ASP A 26 -19.00 29.57 -33.41
N ALA A 27 -19.90 29.34 -34.35
CA ALA A 27 -20.54 28.07 -34.67
C ALA A 27 -19.72 27.23 -35.66
N GLY A 28 -19.55 25.94 -35.36
CA GLY A 28 -19.04 24.94 -36.29
C GLY A 28 -19.65 23.56 -36.01
N VAL A 29 -20.52 23.12 -36.90
CA VAL A 29 -21.28 21.85 -36.90
C VAL A 29 -20.33 20.62 -36.84
N PRO A 30 -20.73 19.50 -36.19
CA PRO A 30 -19.82 18.41 -35.84
C PRO A 30 -19.55 17.48 -37.02
N ARG A 31 -18.28 17.12 -37.23
CA ARG A 31 -17.92 15.87 -37.93
C ARG A 31 -17.60 14.82 -36.88
N SER A 32 -18.47 13.83 -36.79
CA SER A 32 -18.16 12.54 -36.18
C SER A 32 -17.02 11.91 -36.98
N GLU A 33 -15.81 11.98 -36.43
CA GLU A 33 -14.75 11.04 -36.76
C GLU A 33 -14.44 10.30 -35.47
N THR A 34 -14.95 9.08 -35.37
CA THR A 34 -14.60 8.12 -34.34
C THR A 34 -13.13 7.76 -34.51
N ALA A 35 -12.25 8.60 -33.99
CA ALA A 35 -10.91 8.18 -33.62
C ALA A 35 -11.05 7.12 -32.51
N PRO A 36 -10.31 6.01 -32.54
CA PRO A 36 -10.23 5.16 -31.36
C PRO A 36 -9.74 6.04 -30.22
N ALA A 37 -10.55 6.16 -29.17
CA ALA A 37 -10.08 6.73 -27.92
C ALA A 37 -8.85 5.92 -27.53
N LEU A 38 -7.67 6.53 -27.65
CA LEU A 38 -6.49 6.09 -26.93
C LEU A 38 -6.92 6.15 -25.48
N GLU A 39 -7.27 5.00 -24.92
CA GLU A 39 -7.49 4.84 -23.50
C GLU A 39 -6.21 5.32 -22.83
N THR A 40 -6.25 6.57 -22.39
CA THR A 40 -5.28 7.07 -21.44
C THR A 40 -5.67 6.40 -20.14
N THR A 41 -5.24 5.14 -19.99
CA THR A 41 -5.09 4.54 -18.67
C THR A 41 -4.09 5.42 -17.97
N THR A 42 -4.61 6.42 -17.24
CA THR A 42 -3.84 7.13 -16.24
C THR A 42 -3.55 6.08 -15.18
N ALA A 43 -2.44 5.36 -15.36
CA ALA A 43 -1.85 4.56 -14.30
C ALA A 43 -1.77 5.49 -13.10
N SER A 44 -2.38 5.06 -12.00
CA SER A 44 -2.31 5.82 -10.76
C SER A 44 -0.83 6.01 -10.43
N PRO A 45 -0.37 7.19 -9.97
CA PRO A 45 1.02 7.36 -9.54
C PRO A 45 1.43 6.44 -8.36
N TYR A 46 0.49 5.62 -7.87
CA TYR A 46 0.66 4.62 -6.83
C TYR A 46 0.60 3.18 -7.33
N ASP A 47 0.57 2.92 -8.64
CA ASP A 47 0.74 1.55 -9.18
C ASP A 47 2.20 1.13 -9.06
N SER A 48 2.65 0.90 -7.84
CA SER A 48 3.95 0.29 -7.62
C SER A 48 3.89 -1.17 -8.07
N VAL A 49 4.75 -1.48 -9.04
CA VAL A 49 4.81 -2.78 -9.71
C VAL A 49 5.29 -3.83 -8.71
N TRP A 50 4.65 -5.01 -8.70
CA TRP A 50 5.18 -6.17 -7.98
C TRP A 50 6.51 -6.57 -8.61
N VAL A 51 7.62 -6.30 -7.92
CA VAL A 51 8.97 -6.55 -8.44
C VAL A 51 9.37 -7.99 -8.13
N GLU A 52 9.67 -8.76 -9.16
CA GLU A 52 10.21 -10.11 -9.03
C GLU A 52 11.64 -10.08 -8.46
N ASN A 53 11.88 -10.75 -7.34
CA ASN A 53 13.16 -10.91 -6.66
C ASN A 53 13.16 -12.19 -5.79
N GLU A 54 14.26 -12.46 -5.08
CA GLU A 54 14.40 -13.68 -4.27
C GLU A 54 13.33 -13.81 -3.17
N PHE A 55 12.80 -12.70 -2.65
CA PHE A 55 11.78 -12.70 -1.59
C PHE A 55 10.37 -12.81 -2.16
N THR A 56 10.05 -12.06 -3.23
CA THR A 56 8.71 -12.11 -3.85
C THR A 56 8.44 -13.43 -4.56
N ALA A 57 9.47 -14.16 -4.98
CA ALA A 57 9.33 -15.52 -5.50
C ALA A 57 8.89 -16.55 -4.45
N LEU A 58 9.03 -16.25 -3.15
CA LEU A 58 8.67 -17.18 -2.07
C LEU A 58 7.20 -17.10 -1.68
N VAL A 59 6.52 -16.00 -2.00
CA VAL A 59 5.15 -15.73 -1.58
C VAL A 59 4.24 -15.55 -2.79
N PRO A 60 2.95 -15.93 -2.69
CA PRO A 60 2.00 -15.59 -3.75
C PRO A 60 1.89 -14.07 -3.89
N ARG A 61 1.64 -13.57 -5.10
CA ARG A 61 1.41 -12.13 -5.29
C ARG A 61 0.18 -11.69 -4.46
N PRO A 62 0.28 -10.65 -3.62
CA PRO A 62 -0.86 -10.18 -2.83
C PRO A 62 -1.94 -9.58 -3.72
N PRO A 63 -3.23 -9.78 -3.38
CA PRO A 63 -4.36 -9.20 -4.11
C PRO A 63 -4.62 -7.73 -3.69
N PHE A 64 -3.58 -6.97 -3.36
CA PHE A 64 -3.66 -5.60 -2.83
C PHE A 64 -2.92 -4.62 -3.73
N THR A 65 -3.37 -3.36 -3.73
CA THR A 65 -2.55 -2.28 -4.30
C THR A 65 -1.33 -2.07 -3.42
N ILE A 66 -0.15 -2.14 -4.02
CA ILE A 66 1.10 -1.85 -3.32
C ILE A 66 1.22 -0.33 -3.18
N ARG A 67 1.41 0.15 -1.95
CA ARG A 67 1.64 1.56 -1.64
C ARG A 67 3.10 1.95 -1.78
N SER A 68 3.98 1.08 -1.28
CA SER A 68 5.44 1.27 -1.29
C SER A 68 6.13 -0.04 -0.93
N PHE A 69 7.39 -0.19 -1.32
CA PHE A 69 8.24 -1.28 -0.85
C PHE A 69 9.64 -0.79 -0.49
N SER A 70 10.35 -1.57 0.31
CA SER A 70 11.76 -1.37 0.63
C SER A 70 12.43 -2.74 0.68
N ALA A 71 13.60 -2.84 0.05
CA ALA A 71 14.37 -4.08 -0.01
C ALA A 71 15.82 -3.82 0.41
N THR A 72 16.37 -4.76 1.15
CA THR A 72 17.80 -4.89 1.47
C THR A 72 18.27 -6.29 1.10
N GLU A 73 19.55 -6.60 1.29
CA GLU A 73 20.11 -7.94 1.07
C GLU A 73 19.48 -9.03 1.95
N ARG A 74 18.77 -8.67 3.02
CA ARG A 74 18.22 -9.62 4.00
C ARG A 74 16.72 -9.53 4.20
N ARG A 75 16.09 -8.45 3.74
CA ARG A 75 14.68 -8.19 4.04
C ARG A 75 13.99 -7.46 2.90
N LEU A 76 12.78 -7.90 2.57
CA LEU A 76 11.79 -7.15 1.80
C LEU A 76 10.67 -6.70 2.74
N THR A 77 10.17 -5.48 2.58
CA THR A 77 8.92 -5.03 3.20
C THR A 77 8.06 -4.34 2.16
N VAL A 78 6.79 -4.75 2.07
CA VAL A 78 5.80 -4.24 1.14
C VAL A 78 4.63 -3.70 1.95
N LEU A 79 4.25 -2.45 1.72
CA LEU A 79 3.08 -1.83 2.34
C LEU A 79 1.93 -1.82 1.35
N PHE A 80 0.74 -2.11 1.86
CA PHE A 80 -0.49 -2.14 1.07
C PHE A 80 -1.27 -0.83 1.24
N ALA A 81 -1.98 -0.41 0.19
CA ALA A 81 -2.81 0.79 0.20
C ALA A 81 -4.23 0.52 0.71
N ASP A 82 -4.75 -0.68 0.43
CA ASP A 82 -6.19 -1.01 0.51
C ASP A 82 -6.48 -2.36 1.20
N ALA A 83 -5.48 -2.98 1.82
CA ALA A 83 -5.65 -4.29 2.45
C ALA A 83 -6.54 -4.21 3.70
N GLN A 84 -7.69 -4.89 3.65
CA GLN A 84 -8.62 -5.06 4.75
C GLN A 84 -8.28 -6.29 5.60
N LEU A 85 -8.69 -6.30 6.88
CA LEU A 85 -8.36 -7.37 7.82
C LEU A 85 -8.81 -8.76 7.35
N SER A 86 -10.02 -8.88 6.78
CA SER A 86 -10.51 -10.14 6.23
C SER A 86 -9.62 -10.66 5.10
N SER A 87 -9.26 -9.78 4.16
CA SER A 87 -8.38 -10.13 3.04
C SER A 87 -6.95 -10.47 3.49
N LEU A 88 -6.45 -9.83 4.55
CA LEU A 88 -5.16 -10.21 5.15
C LEU A 88 -5.20 -11.61 5.76
N ARG A 89 -6.31 -12.01 6.39
CA ARG A 89 -6.48 -13.38 6.89
C ARG A 89 -6.51 -14.41 5.76
N SER A 90 -7.18 -14.10 4.65
CA SER A 90 -7.12 -14.96 3.46
C SER A 90 -5.72 -15.03 2.86
N TYR A 91 -4.98 -13.92 2.84
CA TYR A 91 -3.62 -13.91 2.34
C TYR A 91 -2.65 -14.67 3.27
N ARG A 92 -2.87 -14.67 4.58
CA ARG A 92 -2.20 -15.59 5.51
C ARG A 92 -2.39 -17.05 5.08
N ASP A 93 -3.61 -17.45 4.73
CA ASP A 93 -3.88 -18.83 4.31
C ASP A 93 -3.08 -19.18 3.05
N ALA A 94 -2.99 -18.25 2.10
CA ALA A 94 -2.14 -18.40 0.92
C ALA A 94 -0.64 -18.48 1.25
N LEU A 95 -0.16 -17.77 2.29
CA LEU A 95 1.23 -17.89 2.76
C LEU A 95 1.49 -19.28 3.39
N ALA A 96 0.52 -19.83 4.12
CA ALA A 96 0.61 -21.18 4.66
C ALA A 96 0.64 -22.23 3.54
N GLU A 97 -0.19 -22.07 2.50
CA GLU A 97 -0.16 -22.92 1.29
C GLU A 97 1.18 -22.82 0.53
N ALA A 98 1.85 -21.66 0.58
CA ALA A 98 3.19 -21.46 0.04
C ALA A 98 4.32 -22.02 0.91
N GLY A 99 4.00 -22.64 2.05
CA GLY A 99 4.95 -23.34 2.91
C GLY A 99 5.48 -22.54 4.10
N PHE A 100 4.93 -21.35 4.38
CA PHE A 100 5.23 -20.62 5.62
C PHE A 100 4.35 -21.13 6.76
N THR A 101 4.70 -22.29 7.31
CA THR A 101 3.93 -22.97 8.37
C THR A 101 4.73 -23.25 9.64
N GLU A 102 6.05 -23.12 9.61
CA GLU A 102 6.90 -23.43 10.75
C GLU A 102 6.81 -22.32 11.81
N ASN A 103 6.60 -22.71 13.07
CA ASN A 103 6.42 -21.79 14.19
C ASN A 103 5.36 -20.69 13.90
N ALA A 104 4.29 -21.06 13.20
CA ALA A 104 3.26 -20.12 12.80
C ALA A 104 2.51 -19.55 14.01
N GLU A 105 2.53 -18.23 14.15
CA GLU A 105 1.80 -17.49 15.17
C GLU A 105 0.82 -16.51 14.52
N THR A 106 -0.40 -16.45 15.05
CA THR A 106 -1.40 -15.44 14.68
C THR A 106 -1.85 -14.71 15.94
N GLN A 107 -1.84 -13.38 15.89
CA GLN A 107 -2.24 -12.53 17.01
C GLN A 107 -3.23 -11.47 16.53
N ASP A 108 -4.28 -11.29 17.32
CA ASP A 108 -5.26 -10.21 17.19
C ASP A 108 -5.28 -9.41 18.49
N LEU A 109 -4.92 -8.13 18.41
CA LEU A 109 -4.83 -7.24 19.56
C LEU A 109 -5.75 -6.05 19.37
N GLN A 110 -6.61 -5.75 20.35
CA GLN A 110 -7.39 -4.51 20.35
C GLN A 110 -6.56 -3.37 20.92
N VAL A 111 -6.25 -2.38 20.09
CA VAL A 111 -5.49 -1.18 20.48
C VAL A 111 -6.30 0.05 20.11
N ALA A 112 -6.69 0.84 21.11
CA ALA A 112 -7.48 2.06 20.92
C ALA A 112 -8.75 1.88 20.05
N GLY A 113 -9.43 0.74 20.20
CA GLY A 113 -10.64 0.41 19.43
C GLY A 113 -10.39 -0.11 18.01
N VAL A 114 -9.13 -0.29 17.60
CA VAL A 114 -8.73 -0.86 16.30
C VAL A 114 -8.08 -2.23 16.50
N THR A 115 -8.41 -3.18 15.63
CA THR A 115 -7.78 -4.49 15.62
C THR A 115 -6.42 -4.43 14.92
N VAL A 116 -5.37 -4.68 15.69
CA VAL A 116 -4.03 -4.97 15.19
C VAL A 116 -3.96 -6.46 14.90
N PHE A 117 -3.56 -6.81 13.69
CA PHE A 117 -3.36 -8.19 13.25
C PHE A 117 -1.88 -8.42 12.98
N ARG A 118 -1.38 -9.57 13.42
CA ARG A 118 -0.04 -10.05 13.10
C ARG A 118 -0.11 -11.55 12.80
N TYR A 119 0.54 -11.94 11.73
CA TYR A 119 0.88 -13.33 11.43
C TYR A 119 2.38 -13.42 11.22
N GLU A 120 3.01 -14.41 11.82
CA GLU A 120 4.45 -14.68 11.69
C GLU A 120 4.66 -16.17 11.48
N ALA A 121 5.47 -16.56 10.50
CA ALA A 121 5.78 -17.96 10.23
C ALA A 121 7.06 -18.09 9.41
N ALA A 122 7.74 -19.23 9.54
CA ALA A 122 8.91 -19.58 8.74
C ALA A 122 8.60 -20.67 7.70
N ASN A 123 9.44 -20.76 6.68
CA ASN A 123 9.47 -21.87 5.73
C ASN A 123 10.72 -22.74 5.93
N ALA A 124 10.73 -23.93 5.31
CA ALA A 124 11.82 -24.89 5.42
C ALA A 124 13.19 -24.39 4.88
N ALA A 125 13.20 -23.29 4.12
CA ALA A 125 14.42 -22.65 3.64
C ALA A 125 14.99 -21.61 4.63
N GLY A 126 14.36 -21.44 5.80
CA GLY A 126 14.78 -20.53 6.85
C GLY A 126 14.32 -19.08 6.68
N TYR A 127 13.45 -18.80 5.70
CA TYR A 127 12.86 -17.46 5.56
C TYR A 127 11.67 -17.29 6.49
N THR A 128 11.50 -16.10 7.03
CA THR A 128 10.36 -15.74 7.89
C THR A 128 9.49 -14.68 7.20
N VAL A 129 8.18 -14.86 7.25
CA VAL A 129 7.18 -13.85 6.87
C VAL A 129 6.56 -13.23 8.10
N GLN A 130 6.32 -11.94 8.04
CA GLN A 130 5.49 -11.21 8.98
C GLN A 130 4.42 -10.44 8.21
N LEU A 131 3.17 -10.89 8.25
CA LEU A 131 2.02 -10.17 7.70
C LEU A 131 1.37 -9.36 8.82
N PHE A 132 1.09 -8.08 8.59
CA PHE A 132 0.61 -7.19 9.66
C PHE A 132 -0.46 -6.20 9.21
N SER A 133 -1.27 -5.77 10.17
CA SER A 133 -2.18 -4.63 10.10
C SER A 133 -2.06 -3.82 11.39
N ASN A 134 -1.56 -2.59 11.28
CA ASN A 134 -1.46 -1.61 12.35
C ASN A 134 -2.31 -0.38 11.99
N PRO A 135 -2.66 0.50 12.95
CA PRO A 135 -3.27 1.79 12.63
C PRO A 135 -2.44 2.56 11.60
N GLY A 136 -3.03 2.82 10.43
CA GLY A 136 -2.41 3.56 9.33
C GLY A 136 -1.54 2.75 8.34
N ALA A 137 -1.24 1.48 8.63
CA ALA A 137 -0.44 0.66 7.73
C ALA A 137 -0.69 -0.84 7.86
N SER A 138 -0.85 -1.50 6.73
CA SER A 138 -0.78 -2.95 6.59
C SER A 138 0.29 -3.32 5.57
N GLY A 139 0.82 -4.54 5.67
CA GLY A 139 1.92 -4.96 4.83
C GLY A 139 2.42 -6.36 5.15
N ILE A 140 3.44 -6.77 4.39
CA ILE A 140 4.21 -7.98 4.62
C ILE A 140 5.69 -7.64 4.69
N SER A 141 6.40 -8.25 5.63
CA SER A 141 7.86 -8.31 5.67
C SER A 141 8.31 -9.75 5.44
N ILE A 142 9.39 -9.94 4.69
CA ILE A 142 10.01 -11.24 4.40
C ILE A 142 11.50 -11.09 4.74
N GLU A 143 12.05 -12.00 5.53
CA GLU A 143 13.44 -11.91 6.02
C GLU A 143 14.13 -13.27 6.00
N LYS A 144 15.47 -13.23 5.90
CA LYS A 144 16.38 -14.36 6.02
C LYS A 144 17.36 -14.22 7.19
#